data_AF-A0A9I9CBX3-F1
#
_entry.id   AF-A0A9I9CBX3-F1
#
_cell.length_a   1.000
_cell.length_b   1.000
_cell.length_c   1.000
_cell.angle_alpha   90.00
_cell.angle_beta   90.00
_cell.angle_gamma   90.00
#
_symmetry.space_group_name_H-M   'P 1'
#
loop_
_entity.id
_entity.type
_entity.pdbx_description
1 polymer ?
#
loop_
_entity_poly.entity_id
_entity_poly.type
_entity_poly.pdbx_seq_one_letter_code
_entity_poly.pdbx_strand_id
1 'polypeptide(L)'
;MQAMTKPTYTAIVQHAKNGKPAIVFVPTRKHVRLTAVDIMSYSSADNGEKLPFLLRSLEDIEPFVDKINDEMLKAILRHGVGYLHEGLSSLDQEVVTQLFEAGWIQVCVISSSMCWDVPLSAHLVVVMGTQYYDGRENARTDYPVTDLMQMMGHASRPLLDNSGKCVILCHAPHKEYYKKFLYEAFPVESHLHHFLHDNINAEIVAGIIENKQDVVDYITWTLMYRRLTQNPNYYNLQGVSHRHLSDHLSELVENTLSDLEASKCIGIEDDMDLSPSNLGMIASYYYISYTTIERFSSSLTAKTKMKGLLEILASTSEYALLPIRPGEEELIRRLINHQRFSFENPKCTDPHVEANALLQAHFSRQSVGGNLALDQREVVISASRLLQAMVDVISSNGWLSLALLAMEVSQMVTQSLWERDSMLLQLPHFTKELAKRCQENPGKNIETIFDLVEMEDDERRELLQMSDSQLLDIARFCNRFPNIDMAYE
;
A
#
# COMPACT_ATOMS: atom_id res chain seq x y z
N MET A 1 -7.13 -24.68 3.78
CA MET A 1 -6.47 -24.04 4.93
C MET A 1 -6.59 -24.87 6.20
N GLN A 2 -7.76 -25.03 6.82
CA GLN A 2 -7.88 -25.78 8.10
C GLN A 2 -7.29 -27.21 8.07
N ALA A 3 -7.50 -27.96 6.98
CA ALA A 3 -6.92 -29.31 6.83
C ALA A 3 -5.38 -29.34 6.79
N MET A 4 -4.72 -28.19 6.55
CA MET A 4 -3.26 -28.06 6.49
C MET A 4 -2.64 -27.71 7.84
N THR A 5 -3.42 -27.32 8.86
CA THR A 5 -2.86 -26.87 10.14
C THR A 5 -2.23 -28.03 10.92
N LYS A 6 -2.91 -29.18 10.99
CA LYS A 6 -2.34 -30.38 11.62
C LYS A 6 -1.07 -30.87 10.89
N PRO A 7 -1.03 -30.99 9.56
CA PRO A 7 0.22 -31.23 8.82
C PRO A 7 1.34 -30.22 9.12
N THR A 8 1.00 -28.93 9.28
CA THR A 8 1.96 -27.87 9.64
C THR A 8 2.59 -28.14 11.00
N TYR A 9 1.77 -28.41 12.02
CA TYR A 9 2.26 -28.79 13.35
C TYR A 9 3.14 -30.06 13.29
N THR A 10 2.68 -31.10 12.58
CA THR A 10 3.47 -32.33 12.38
C THR A 10 4.82 -32.05 11.72
N ALA A 11 4.87 -31.16 10.72
CA ALA A 11 6.11 -30.77 10.06
C ALA A 11 7.08 -30.08 11.03
N ILE A 12 6.59 -29.21 11.91
CA ILE A 12 7.39 -28.54 12.96
C ILE A 12 8.00 -29.61 13.88
N VAL A 13 7.19 -30.50 14.45
CA VAL A 13 7.66 -31.53 15.38
C VAL A 13 8.66 -32.49 14.72
N GLN A 14 8.45 -32.83 13.44
CA GLN A 14 9.31 -33.77 12.71
C GLN A 14 10.63 -33.14 12.25
N HIS A 15 10.61 -31.88 11.81
CA HIS A 15 11.74 -31.27 11.11
C HIS A 15 12.51 -30.25 11.95
N ALA A 16 11.87 -29.58 12.90
CA ALA A 16 12.44 -28.57 13.79
C ALA A 16 12.66 -29.13 15.21
N LYS A 17 13.38 -30.26 15.32
CA LYS A 17 13.67 -30.90 16.61
C LYS A 17 14.66 -30.09 17.45
N ASN A 18 14.70 -30.35 18.76
CA ASN A 18 15.64 -29.76 19.72
C ASN A 18 15.58 -28.22 19.80
N GLY A 19 14.36 -27.65 19.78
CA GLY A 19 14.16 -26.21 19.92
C GLY A 19 14.64 -25.39 18.71
N LYS A 20 14.83 -26.02 17.54
CA LYS A 20 15.21 -25.27 16.34
C LYS A 20 14.04 -24.38 15.86
N PRO A 21 14.29 -23.12 15.48
CA PRO A 21 13.26 -22.17 15.08
C PRO A 21 12.53 -22.60 13.81
N ALA A 22 11.22 -22.33 13.77
CA ALA A 22 10.35 -22.60 12.65
C ALA A 22 9.51 -21.36 12.29
N ILE A 23 9.49 -20.99 11.02
CA ILE A 23 8.61 -19.96 10.47
C ILE A 23 7.48 -20.63 9.69
N VAL A 24 6.26 -20.14 9.85
CA VAL A 24 5.09 -20.61 9.09
C VAL A 24 4.48 -19.44 8.31
N PHE A 25 4.59 -19.44 6.99
CA PHE A 25 3.94 -18.45 6.14
C PHE A 25 2.50 -18.85 5.84
N VAL A 26 1.57 -17.89 5.96
CA VAL A 26 0.14 -18.08 5.68
C VAL A 26 -0.45 -16.91 4.87
N PRO A 27 -1.56 -17.10 4.13
CA PRO A 27 -2.00 -16.13 3.12
C PRO A 27 -2.56 -14.81 3.62
N THR A 28 -3.10 -14.76 4.84
CA THR A 28 -3.75 -13.54 5.33
C THR A 28 -3.54 -13.37 6.83
N ARG A 29 -3.68 -12.13 7.31
CA ARG A 29 -3.65 -11.80 8.76
C ARG A 29 -4.60 -12.65 9.60
N LYS A 30 -5.78 -12.95 9.04
CA LYS A 30 -6.76 -13.81 9.71
C LYS A 30 -6.21 -15.22 9.90
N HIS A 31 -5.56 -15.77 8.87
CA HIS A 31 -4.92 -17.07 8.96
C HIS A 31 -3.74 -17.06 9.93
N VAL A 32 -2.99 -15.95 10.03
CA VAL A 32 -1.87 -15.80 11.00
C VAL A 32 -2.36 -16.11 12.42
N ARG A 33 -3.41 -15.42 12.87
CA ARG A 33 -3.99 -15.62 14.20
C ARG A 33 -4.56 -17.03 14.38
N LEU A 34 -5.37 -17.50 13.44
CA LEU A 34 -6.00 -18.81 13.53
C LEU A 34 -4.97 -19.96 13.57
N THR A 35 -3.97 -19.92 12.69
CA THR A 35 -2.92 -20.94 12.63
C THR A 35 -2.06 -20.92 13.89
N ALA A 36 -1.76 -19.74 14.46
CA ALA A 36 -1.01 -19.65 15.72
C ALA A 36 -1.78 -20.27 16.90
N VAL A 37 -3.09 -20.00 17.02
CA VAL A 37 -3.96 -20.60 18.04
C VAL A 37 -4.07 -22.12 17.86
N ASP A 38 -4.22 -22.59 16.63
CA ASP A 38 -4.30 -24.02 16.33
C ASP A 38 -2.98 -24.74 16.67
N ILE A 39 -1.81 -24.17 16.31
CA ILE A 39 -0.49 -24.73 16.65
C ILE A 39 -0.30 -24.82 18.16
N MET A 40 -0.68 -23.77 18.89
CA MET A 40 -0.69 -23.76 20.36
C MET A 40 -1.57 -24.89 20.91
N SER A 41 -2.79 -25.02 20.38
CA SER A 41 -3.75 -26.03 20.83
C SER A 41 -3.28 -27.46 20.57
N TYR A 42 -2.68 -27.73 19.41
CA TYR A 42 -2.08 -29.03 19.09
C TYR A 42 -0.88 -29.35 19.99
N SER A 43 -0.05 -28.35 20.28
CA SER A 43 1.09 -28.49 21.19
C SER A 43 0.65 -28.91 22.60
N SER A 44 -0.37 -28.24 23.15
CA SER A 44 -0.93 -28.56 24.47
C SER A 44 -1.59 -29.94 24.50
N ALA A 45 -2.26 -30.35 23.41
CA ALA A 45 -2.89 -31.66 23.32
C ALA A 45 -1.88 -32.82 23.30
N ASP A 46 -0.74 -32.67 22.63
CA ASP A 46 0.30 -33.71 22.53
C ASP A 46 1.20 -33.78 23.78
N ASN A 47 1.45 -32.64 24.44
CA ASN A 47 2.49 -32.52 25.47
C ASN A 47 1.96 -32.22 26.89
N GLY A 48 0.64 -32.01 27.05
CA GLY A 48 0.03 -31.67 28.33
C GLY A 48 0.48 -30.29 28.83
N GLU A 49 0.99 -30.23 30.06
CA GLU A 49 1.49 -28.98 30.67
C GLU A 49 2.88 -28.55 30.17
N LYS A 50 3.58 -29.40 29.40
CA LYS A 50 4.89 -29.02 28.84
C LYS A 50 4.69 -28.03 27.69
N LEU A 51 5.46 -26.95 27.71
CA LEU A 51 5.48 -25.92 26.67
C LEU A 51 6.71 -26.13 25.76
N PRO A 52 6.67 -27.07 24.79
CA PRO A 52 7.87 -27.47 24.03
C PRO A 52 8.44 -26.35 23.16
N PHE A 53 7.62 -25.37 22.78
CA PHE A 53 8.01 -24.26 21.93
C PHE A 53 8.52 -23.06 22.72
N LEU A 54 8.37 -23.07 24.06
CA LEU A 54 8.91 -22.06 24.94
C LEU A 54 10.28 -22.53 25.43
N LEU A 55 11.33 -21.85 24.97
CA LEU A 55 12.73 -22.25 25.19
C LEU A 55 13.39 -21.53 26.37
N ARG A 56 12.66 -20.56 26.98
CA ARG A 56 13.04 -19.83 28.20
C ARG A 56 11.95 -19.92 29.27
N SER A 57 12.26 -19.48 30.50
CA SER A 57 11.26 -19.51 31.57
C SER A 57 10.18 -18.46 31.33
N LEU A 58 8.97 -18.69 31.87
CA LEU A 58 7.89 -17.71 31.79
C LEU A 58 8.25 -16.40 32.50
N GLU A 59 9.03 -16.46 33.58
CA GLU A 59 9.47 -15.29 34.33
C GLU A 59 10.39 -14.37 33.49
N ASP A 60 11.19 -14.94 32.59
CA ASP A 60 12.08 -14.19 31.72
C ASP A 60 11.32 -13.45 30.60
N ILE A 61 10.24 -14.05 30.07
CA ILE A 61 9.50 -13.52 28.91
C ILE A 61 8.42 -12.50 29.30
N GLU A 62 7.86 -12.61 30.51
CA GLU A 62 6.73 -11.79 30.96
C GLU A 62 6.96 -10.26 30.85
N PRO A 63 8.15 -9.70 31.20
CA PRO A 63 8.41 -8.26 31.06
C PRO A 63 8.33 -7.73 29.62
N PHE A 64 8.49 -8.62 28.63
CA PHE A 64 8.35 -8.28 27.22
C PHE A 64 6.90 -8.47 26.75
N VAL A 65 6.24 -9.54 27.21
CA VAL A 65 4.83 -9.84 26.91
C VAL A 65 3.91 -8.75 27.46
N ASP A 66 4.22 -8.18 28.63
CA ASP A 66 3.42 -7.11 29.25
C ASP A 66 3.40 -5.82 28.42
N LYS A 67 4.42 -5.59 27.58
CA LYS A 67 4.51 -4.41 26.70
C LYS A 67 3.66 -4.53 25.43
N ILE A 68 3.17 -5.73 25.12
CA ILE A 68 2.42 -5.99 23.91
C ILE A 68 1.01 -5.39 24.02
N ASN A 69 0.46 -4.90 22.92
CA ASN A 69 -0.90 -4.35 22.88
C ASN A 69 -1.95 -5.42 22.54
N ASP A 70 -1.61 -6.38 21.67
CA ASP A 70 -2.52 -7.45 21.25
C ASP A 70 -2.65 -8.55 22.32
N GLU A 71 -3.82 -8.64 22.95
CA GLU A 71 -4.12 -9.61 24.01
C GLU A 71 -4.04 -11.08 23.55
N MET A 72 -4.37 -11.35 22.29
CA MET A 72 -4.25 -12.70 21.74
C MET A 72 -2.78 -13.07 21.56
N LEU A 73 -1.96 -12.16 21.05
CA LEU A 73 -0.52 -12.35 20.92
C LEU A 73 0.14 -12.64 22.27
N LYS A 74 -0.26 -11.93 23.34
CA LYS A 74 0.22 -12.21 24.71
C LYS A 74 -0.03 -13.65 25.14
N ALA A 75 -1.25 -14.14 24.94
CA ALA A 75 -1.64 -15.50 25.32
C ALA A 75 -0.82 -16.56 24.57
N ILE A 76 -0.60 -16.34 23.27
CA ILE A 76 0.10 -17.29 22.40
C ILE A 76 1.62 -17.28 22.68
N LEU A 77 2.22 -16.12 22.94
CA LEU A 77 3.66 -16.00 23.25
C LEU A 77 4.07 -16.76 24.50
N ARG A 78 3.21 -16.80 25.53
CA ARG A 78 3.43 -17.61 26.74
C ARG A 78 3.54 -19.11 26.45
N HIS A 79 3.07 -19.56 25.28
CA HIS A 79 3.21 -20.95 24.84
C HIS A 79 4.39 -21.16 23.89
N GLY A 80 5.23 -20.14 23.66
CA GLY A 80 6.39 -20.22 22.79
C GLY A 80 6.09 -20.10 21.29
N VAL A 81 4.90 -19.56 20.95
CA VAL A 81 4.49 -19.28 19.58
C VAL A 81 4.29 -17.78 19.43
N GLY A 82 4.90 -17.17 18.43
CA GLY A 82 4.69 -15.77 18.05
C GLY A 82 3.96 -15.67 16.72
N TYR A 83 3.45 -14.48 16.41
CA TYR A 83 2.96 -14.22 15.07
C TYR A 83 3.19 -12.78 14.61
N LEU A 84 3.34 -12.60 13.29
CA LEU A 84 3.60 -11.33 12.63
C LEU A 84 2.63 -11.11 11.46
N HIS A 85 2.01 -9.93 11.42
CA HIS A 85 1.23 -9.45 10.30
C HIS A 85 1.27 -7.92 10.26
N GLU A 86 1.02 -7.30 9.10
CA GLU A 86 1.25 -5.86 8.89
C GLU A 86 0.29 -4.96 9.72
N GLY A 87 -0.77 -5.54 10.29
CA GLY A 87 -1.68 -4.85 11.22
C GLY A 87 -1.25 -4.82 12.69
N LEU A 88 -0.10 -5.39 13.06
CA LEU A 88 0.44 -5.29 14.43
C LEU A 88 1.16 -3.95 14.63
N SER A 89 1.18 -3.43 15.86
CA SER A 89 1.96 -2.23 16.17
C SER A 89 3.46 -2.48 15.98
N SER A 90 4.23 -1.44 15.65
CA SER A 90 5.68 -1.57 15.48
C SER A 90 6.37 -2.16 16.72
N LEU A 91 5.89 -1.79 17.91
CA LEU A 91 6.37 -2.32 19.18
C LEU A 91 6.09 -3.85 19.30
N ASP A 92 4.88 -4.29 18.98
CA ASP A 92 4.53 -5.72 19.04
C ASP A 92 5.39 -6.54 18.06
N GLN A 93 5.57 -6.03 16.83
CA GLN A 93 6.40 -6.68 15.82
C GLN A 93 7.86 -6.78 16.26
N GLU A 94 8.42 -5.72 16.84
CA GLU A 94 9.78 -5.69 17.35
C GLU A 94 9.98 -6.71 18.49
N VAL A 95 9.06 -6.73 19.46
CA VAL A 95 9.13 -7.68 20.59
C VAL A 95 9.10 -9.13 20.11
N VAL A 96 8.17 -9.49 19.21
CA VAL A 96 8.09 -10.86 18.67
C VAL A 96 9.35 -11.24 17.91
N THR A 97 9.88 -10.32 17.10
CA THR A 97 11.11 -10.53 16.31
C THR A 97 12.30 -10.81 17.24
N GLN A 98 12.51 -9.97 18.25
CA GLN A 98 13.59 -10.13 19.22
C GLN A 98 13.48 -11.44 20.01
N LEU A 99 12.29 -11.82 20.45
CA LEU A 99 12.05 -13.07 21.18
C LEU A 99 12.36 -14.31 20.32
N PHE A 100 12.06 -14.25 19.02
CA PHE A 100 12.36 -15.32 18.09
C PHE A 100 13.85 -15.43 17.77
N GLU A 101 14.51 -14.29 17.47
CA GLU A 101 15.95 -14.25 17.17
C GLU A 101 16.81 -14.67 18.37
N ALA A 102 16.42 -14.25 19.57
CA ALA A 102 17.07 -14.67 20.81
C ALA A 102 16.84 -16.16 21.14
N GLY A 103 15.95 -16.84 20.40
CA GLY A 103 15.62 -18.24 20.60
C GLY A 103 14.84 -18.50 21.88
N TRP A 104 13.98 -17.57 22.31
CA TRP A 104 13.12 -17.74 23.49
C TRP A 104 11.79 -18.39 23.11
N ILE A 105 11.30 -18.09 21.91
CA ILE A 105 10.16 -18.75 21.29
C ILE A 105 10.66 -19.54 20.06
N GLN A 106 10.05 -20.71 19.82
CA GLN A 106 10.48 -21.59 18.75
C GLN A 106 9.75 -21.33 17.43
N VAL A 107 8.46 -20.95 17.47
CA VAL A 107 7.61 -20.89 16.28
C VAL A 107 7.14 -19.46 16.05
N CYS A 108 7.21 -18.99 14.80
CA CYS A 108 6.62 -17.71 14.39
C CYS A 108 5.73 -17.91 13.16
N VAL A 109 4.45 -17.52 13.25
CA VAL A 109 3.51 -17.54 12.12
C VAL A 109 3.48 -16.16 11.46
N ILE A 110 3.73 -16.08 10.16
CA ILE A 110 3.93 -14.81 9.45
C ILE A 110 2.97 -14.69 8.27
N SER A 111 2.40 -13.51 8.07
CA SER A 111 1.63 -13.17 6.86
C SER A 111 2.51 -13.26 5.62
N SER A 112 2.00 -13.82 4.52
CA SER A 112 2.76 -13.94 3.27
C SER A 112 3.23 -12.60 2.72
N SER A 113 2.50 -11.50 2.97
CA SER A 113 2.89 -10.15 2.52
C SER A 113 4.16 -9.64 3.18
N MET A 114 4.54 -10.16 4.36
CA MET A 114 5.71 -9.74 5.11
C MET A 114 6.99 -10.53 4.76
N CYS A 115 6.95 -11.43 3.78
CA CYS A 115 8.14 -12.25 3.43
C CYS A 115 9.35 -11.42 2.99
N TRP A 116 9.15 -10.18 2.55
CA TRP A 116 10.24 -9.27 2.20
C TRP A 116 10.71 -8.39 3.37
N ASP A 117 9.83 -8.12 4.33
CA ASP A 117 10.05 -7.10 5.37
C ASP A 117 10.61 -7.65 6.68
N VAL A 118 10.60 -8.98 6.86
CA VAL A 118 10.95 -9.60 8.14
C VAL A 118 12.39 -10.12 8.12
N PRO A 119 13.28 -9.65 9.01
CA PRO A 119 14.68 -10.07 9.04
C PRO A 119 14.91 -11.45 9.70
N LEU A 120 13.86 -12.24 9.89
CA LEU A 120 13.94 -13.51 10.61
C LEU A 120 14.51 -14.63 9.75
N SER A 121 15.29 -15.50 10.35
CA SER A 121 15.79 -16.73 9.74
C SER A 121 15.53 -17.93 10.63
N ALA A 122 15.17 -19.06 10.03
CA ALA A 122 14.74 -20.27 10.73
C ALA A 122 15.43 -21.52 10.21
N HIS A 123 15.37 -22.60 11.00
CA HIS A 123 15.79 -23.92 10.52
C HIS A 123 14.75 -24.51 9.56
N LEU A 124 13.48 -24.32 9.90
CA LEU A 124 12.34 -24.80 9.15
C LEU A 124 11.49 -23.63 8.68
N VAL A 125 11.13 -23.63 7.40
CA VAL A 125 10.01 -22.84 6.89
C VAL A 125 8.90 -23.77 6.48
N VAL A 126 7.67 -23.44 6.84
CA VAL A 126 6.46 -24.08 6.31
C VAL A 126 5.65 -23.04 5.55
N VAL A 127 5.45 -23.25 4.25
CA VAL A 127 4.52 -22.44 3.46
C VAL A 127 3.16 -23.14 3.48
N MET A 128 2.23 -22.62 4.29
CA MET A 128 0.92 -23.22 4.51
C MET A 128 -0.09 -22.63 3.52
N GLY A 129 -0.24 -23.29 2.37
CA GLY A 129 -1.03 -22.80 1.25
C GLY A 129 -0.21 -21.88 0.34
N THR A 130 -0.36 -22.05 -0.97
CA THR A 130 0.37 -21.30 -2.00
C THR A 130 -0.53 -20.36 -2.81
N GLN A 131 -1.71 -20.07 -2.26
CA GLN A 131 -2.74 -19.29 -2.92
C GLN A 131 -3.31 -18.24 -1.98
N TYR A 132 -3.61 -17.07 -2.53
CA TYR A 132 -4.41 -16.04 -1.90
C TYR A 132 -5.69 -15.81 -2.69
N TYR A 133 -6.61 -15.05 -2.10
CA TYR A 133 -7.83 -14.66 -2.79
C TYR A 133 -7.66 -13.26 -3.36
N ASP A 134 -7.90 -13.12 -4.66
CA ASP A 134 -7.97 -11.84 -5.34
C ASP A 134 -9.44 -11.44 -5.50
N GLY A 135 -9.86 -10.38 -4.81
CA GLY A 135 -11.23 -9.90 -4.86
C GLY A 135 -11.58 -9.15 -6.15
N ARG A 136 -10.60 -8.73 -6.96
CA ARG A 136 -10.86 -8.07 -8.25
C ARG A 136 -11.34 -9.09 -9.28
N GLU A 137 -10.61 -10.19 -9.38
CA GLU A 137 -10.92 -11.31 -10.29
C GLU A 137 -11.91 -12.31 -9.67
N ASN A 138 -12.27 -12.12 -8.40
CA ASN A 138 -13.13 -13.02 -7.62
C ASN A 138 -12.62 -14.48 -7.67
N ALA A 139 -11.29 -14.65 -7.60
CA ALA A 139 -10.61 -15.91 -7.86
C ALA A 139 -9.51 -16.20 -6.84
N ARG A 140 -9.04 -17.45 -6.82
CA ARG A 140 -7.82 -17.81 -6.08
C ARG A 140 -6.63 -17.71 -7.01
N THR A 141 -5.67 -16.88 -6.63
CA THR A 141 -4.45 -16.64 -7.39
C THR A 141 -3.29 -17.29 -6.65
N ASP A 142 -2.38 -17.92 -7.40
CA ASP A 142 -1.17 -18.49 -6.85
C ASP A 142 -0.20 -17.38 -6.43
N TYR A 143 0.61 -17.62 -5.40
CA TYR A 143 1.70 -16.70 -5.09
C TYR A 143 2.67 -16.59 -6.27
N PRO A 144 3.24 -15.39 -6.49
CA PRO A 144 4.43 -15.25 -7.31
C PRO A 144 5.51 -16.22 -6.85
N VAL A 145 6.18 -16.88 -7.81
CA VAL A 145 7.25 -17.83 -7.49
C VAL A 145 8.40 -17.14 -6.74
N THR A 146 8.65 -15.86 -7.02
CA THR A 146 9.63 -15.02 -6.30
C THR A 146 9.31 -14.94 -4.80
N ASP A 147 8.05 -14.77 -4.44
CA ASP A 147 7.63 -14.71 -3.03
C ASP A 147 7.79 -16.07 -2.36
N LEU A 148 7.48 -17.17 -3.06
CA LEU A 148 7.73 -18.52 -2.57
C LEU A 148 9.23 -18.80 -2.36
N MET A 149 10.08 -18.33 -3.29
CA MET A 149 11.53 -18.44 -3.17
C MET A 149 12.05 -17.61 -2.00
N GLN A 150 11.53 -16.41 -1.79
CA GLN A 150 11.87 -15.56 -0.64
C GLN A 150 11.46 -16.25 0.67
N MET A 151 10.22 -16.73 0.77
CA MET A 151 9.75 -17.51 1.92
C MET A 151 10.67 -18.70 2.21
N MET A 152 11.03 -19.47 1.18
CA MET A 152 11.97 -20.59 1.29
C MET A 152 13.36 -20.13 1.75
N GLY A 153 13.82 -18.96 1.32
CA GLY A 153 15.10 -18.35 1.68
C GLY A 153 15.26 -18.09 3.18
N HIS A 154 14.16 -17.84 3.92
CA HIS A 154 14.20 -17.73 5.37
C HIS A 154 14.60 -19.03 6.08
N ALA A 155 14.56 -20.19 5.41
CA ALA A 155 15.07 -21.45 5.95
C ALA A 155 16.61 -21.52 5.88
N SER A 156 17.31 -20.46 6.27
CA SER A 156 18.76 -20.33 6.13
C SER A 156 19.37 -19.72 7.38
N ARG A 157 20.15 -20.49 8.12
CA ARG A 157 20.90 -20.03 9.30
C ARG A 157 22.37 -20.39 9.15
N PRO A 158 23.12 -19.65 8.32
CA PRO A 158 24.52 -19.95 8.06
C PRO A 158 25.30 -19.95 9.38
N LEU A 159 26.33 -20.79 9.47
CA LEU A 159 27.18 -20.98 10.65
C LEU A 159 26.50 -21.62 11.87
N LEU A 160 25.16 -21.73 11.91
CA LEU A 160 24.39 -22.32 13.01
C LEU A 160 23.86 -23.71 12.66
N ASP A 161 23.26 -23.86 11.47
CA ASP A 161 22.67 -25.12 11.01
C ASP A 161 23.47 -25.78 9.89
N ASN A 162 23.55 -27.11 9.91
CA ASN A 162 24.12 -27.90 8.82
C ASN A 162 23.21 -27.95 7.58
N SER A 163 21.91 -27.72 7.75
CA SER A 163 20.93 -27.66 6.67
C SER A 163 19.70 -26.86 7.07
N GLY A 164 19.07 -26.22 6.09
CA GLY A 164 17.73 -25.67 6.18
C GLY A 164 16.69 -26.63 5.63
N LYS A 165 15.44 -26.52 6.07
CA LYS A 165 14.31 -27.32 5.58
C LYS A 165 13.15 -26.42 5.21
N CYS A 166 12.50 -26.70 4.08
CA CYS A 166 11.27 -26.05 3.67
C CYS A 166 10.20 -27.09 3.36
N VAL A 167 8.99 -26.89 3.87
CA VAL A 167 7.81 -27.72 3.59
C VAL A 167 6.74 -26.84 2.96
N ILE A 168 6.36 -27.15 1.72
CA ILE A 168 5.34 -26.40 0.99
C ILE A 168 4.06 -27.23 0.93
N LEU A 169 2.99 -26.71 1.52
CA LEU A 169 1.66 -27.32 1.50
C LEU A 169 0.84 -26.64 0.40
N CYS A 170 0.69 -27.29 -0.75
CA CYS A 170 -0.02 -26.76 -1.90
C CYS A 170 -1.19 -27.65 -2.34
N HIS A 171 -2.01 -27.14 -3.25
CA HIS A 171 -3.00 -27.95 -3.95
C HIS A 171 -2.29 -28.96 -4.87
N ALA A 172 -2.78 -30.21 -4.93
CA ALA A 172 -2.06 -31.31 -5.60
C ALA A 172 -1.70 -31.05 -7.08
N PRO A 173 -2.58 -30.44 -7.91
CA PRO A 173 -2.26 -30.06 -9.29
C PRO A 173 -1.06 -29.12 -9.43
N HIS A 174 -0.79 -28.27 -8.44
CA HIS A 174 0.28 -27.27 -8.50
C HIS A 174 1.62 -27.80 -8.00
N LYS A 175 1.64 -29.04 -7.47
CA LYS A 175 2.85 -29.64 -6.89
C LYS A 175 3.99 -29.73 -7.90
N GLU A 176 3.74 -30.28 -9.09
CA GLU A 176 4.78 -30.44 -10.10
C GLU A 176 5.24 -29.09 -10.68
N TYR A 177 4.34 -28.11 -10.73
CA TYR A 177 4.68 -26.72 -11.09
C TYR A 177 5.71 -26.15 -10.12
N TYR A 178 5.42 -26.12 -8.81
CA TYR A 178 6.37 -25.58 -7.83
C TYR A 178 7.66 -26.39 -7.75
N LYS A 179 7.57 -27.73 -7.84
CA LYS A 179 8.76 -28.58 -7.86
C LYS A 179 9.70 -28.19 -8.99
N LYS A 180 9.18 -27.95 -10.20
CA LYS A 180 10.02 -27.54 -11.33
C LYS A 180 10.75 -26.22 -11.05
N PHE A 181 10.02 -25.17 -10.66
CA PHE A 181 10.58 -23.81 -10.51
C PHE A 181 11.40 -23.58 -9.23
N LEU A 182 11.30 -24.46 -8.24
CA LEU A 182 12.14 -24.38 -7.03
C LEU A 182 13.48 -25.09 -7.18
N TYR A 183 13.57 -26.08 -8.08
CA TYR A 183 14.81 -26.83 -8.33
C TYR A 183 15.53 -26.40 -9.61
N GLU A 184 14.82 -25.83 -10.57
CA GLU A 184 15.37 -25.24 -11.79
C GLU A 184 15.40 -23.72 -11.67
N ALA A 185 16.35 -23.07 -12.35
CA ALA A 185 16.40 -21.61 -12.38
C ALA A 185 15.12 -21.03 -13.01
N PHE A 186 14.52 -20.05 -12.34
CA PHE A 186 13.28 -19.43 -12.79
C PHE A 186 13.54 -18.57 -14.05
N PRO A 187 12.80 -18.77 -15.16
CA PRO A 187 12.96 -17.95 -16.35
C PRO A 187 12.39 -16.55 -16.08
N VAL A 188 13.21 -15.52 -16.28
CA VAL A 188 12.80 -14.13 -16.15
C VAL A 188 12.53 -13.53 -17.53
N GLU A 189 11.32 -13.00 -17.71
CA GLU A 189 10.89 -12.29 -18.91
C GLU A 189 10.56 -10.83 -18.60
N SER A 190 10.69 -9.97 -19.60
CA SER A 190 10.35 -8.55 -19.45
C SER A 190 8.87 -8.31 -19.73
N HIS A 191 8.20 -7.55 -18.85
CA HIS A 191 6.84 -7.06 -19.10
C HIS A 191 6.82 -5.61 -19.62
N LEU A 192 7.98 -5.05 -19.98
CA LEU A 192 8.11 -3.62 -20.34
C LEU A 192 7.16 -3.18 -21.48
N HIS A 193 6.87 -4.07 -22.44
CA HIS A 193 5.94 -3.81 -23.54
C HIS A 193 4.51 -3.45 -23.09
N HIS A 194 4.12 -3.80 -21.86
CA HIS A 194 2.82 -3.41 -21.29
C HIS A 194 2.84 -2.06 -20.57
N PHE A 195 4.03 -1.51 -20.29
CA PHE A 195 4.23 -0.31 -19.48
C PHE A 195 5.13 0.71 -20.17
N LEU A 196 5.16 0.69 -21.51
CA LEU A 196 6.13 1.46 -22.28
C LEU A 196 5.78 2.96 -22.30
N HIS A 197 4.48 3.30 -22.35
CA HIS A 197 3.98 4.68 -22.48
C HIS A 197 4.56 5.64 -21.44
N ASP A 198 4.49 5.29 -20.15
CA ASP A 198 4.96 6.15 -19.06
C ASP A 198 6.48 6.39 -19.12
N ASN A 199 7.25 5.35 -19.48
CA ASN A 199 8.70 5.45 -19.63
C ASN A 199 9.07 6.34 -20.83
N ILE A 200 8.48 6.08 -22.00
CA ILE A 200 8.78 6.86 -23.22
C ILE A 200 8.38 8.32 -23.04
N ASN A 201 7.21 8.60 -22.46
CA ASN A 201 6.81 9.97 -22.14
C ASN A 201 7.84 10.68 -21.24
N ALA A 202 8.33 10.00 -20.20
CA ALA A 202 9.33 10.58 -19.30
C ALA A 202 10.68 10.85 -19.99
N GLU A 203 11.14 9.97 -20.87
CA GLU A 203 12.39 10.13 -21.62
C GLU A 203 12.30 11.22 -22.71
N ILE A 204 11.12 11.41 -23.33
CA ILE A 204 10.84 12.53 -24.23
C ILE A 204 10.88 13.86 -23.46
N VAL A 205 10.25 13.91 -22.27
CA VAL A 205 10.30 15.10 -21.40
C VAL A 205 11.74 15.41 -20.94
N ALA A 206 12.55 14.37 -20.71
CA ALA A 206 13.95 14.52 -20.33
C ALA A 206 14.86 14.99 -21.49
N GLY A 207 14.37 14.99 -22.74
CA GLY A 207 15.16 15.29 -23.92
C GLY A 207 16.17 14.19 -24.28
N ILE A 208 15.93 12.95 -23.83
CA ILE A 208 16.75 11.78 -24.19
C ILE A 208 16.24 11.17 -25.49
N ILE A 209 14.93 11.21 -25.72
CA ILE A 209 14.26 10.79 -26.94
C ILE A 209 13.72 12.03 -27.64
N GLU A 210 14.26 12.36 -28.82
CA GLU A 210 13.85 13.52 -29.61
C GLU A 210 13.10 13.13 -30.89
N ASN A 211 13.20 11.87 -31.34
CA ASN A 211 12.54 11.38 -32.56
C ASN A 211 12.16 9.89 -32.46
N LYS A 212 11.36 9.39 -33.42
CA LYS A 212 10.94 7.97 -33.47
C LYS A 212 12.10 6.96 -33.49
N GLN A 213 13.24 7.31 -34.10
CA GLN A 213 14.41 6.43 -34.15
C GLN A 213 15.07 6.29 -32.77
N ASP A 214 15.13 7.37 -32.00
CA ASP A 214 15.65 7.33 -30.62
C ASP A 214 14.84 6.38 -29.73
N VAL A 215 13.52 6.26 -29.96
CA VAL A 215 12.69 5.28 -29.24
C VAL A 215 13.11 3.86 -29.55
N VAL A 216 13.33 3.54 -30.83
CA VAL A 216 13.81 2.21 -31.23
C VAL A 216 15.15 1.94 -30.58
N ASP A 217 16.07 2.90 -30.64
CA ASP A 217 17.40 2.81 -30.05
C ASP A 217 17.31 2.61 -28.54
N TYR A 218 16.48 3.38 -27.83
CA TYR A 218 16.20 3.24 -26.39
C TYR A 218 15.74 1.82 -26.04
N ILE A 219 14.79 1.27 -26.80
CA ILE A 219 14.30 -0.10 -26.57
C ILE A 219 15.43 -1.11 -26.72
N THR A 220 16.42 -0.90 -27.60
CA THR A 220 17.54 -1.85 -27.76
C THR A 220 18.42 -2.01 -26.50
N TRP A 221 18.40 -1.02 -25.59
CA TRP A 221 19.10 -1.07 -24.31
C TRP A 221 18.38 -1.88 -23.23
N THR A 222 17.14 -2.30 -23.49
CA THR A 222 16.30 -2.94 -22.48
C THR A 222 16.49 -4.46 -22.40
N LEU A 223 16.15 -5.05 -21.25
CA LEU A 223 16.03 -6.51 -21.10
C LEU A 223 15.03 -7.09 -22.11
N MET A 224 13.95 -6.36 -22.41
CA MET A 224 12.92 -6.78 -23.36
C MET A 224 13.54 -7.12 -24.72
N TYR A 225 14.33 -6.21 -25.28
CA TYR A 225 15.00 -6.43 -26.57
C TYR A 225 15.88 -7.68 -26.57
N ARG A 226 16.61 -7.92 -25.46
CA ARG A 226 17.43 -9.14 -25.30
C ARG A 226 16.59 -10.42 -25.27
N ARG A 227 15.35 -10.35 -24.79
CA ARG A 227 14.45 -11.51 -24.65
C ARG A 227 13.59 -11.79 -25.89
N LEU A 228 13.32 -10.79 -26.75
CA LEU A 228 12.51 -10.95 -27.97
C LEU A 228 12.95 -12.15 -28.83
N THR A 229 14.26 -12.35 -29.01
CA THR A 229 14.79 -13.47 -29.81
C THR A 229 14.85 -14.80 -29.07
N GLN A 230 14.81 -14.77 -27.74
CA GLN A 230 14.96 -15.96 -26.89
C GLN A 230 13.61 -16.63 -26.63
N ASN A 231 12.53 -15.85 -26.56
CA ASN A 231 11.18 -16.34 -26.34
C ASN A 231 10.14 -15.53 -27.15
N PRO A 232 10.20 -15.57 -28.49
CA PRO A 232 9.41 -14.70 -29.35
C PRO A 232 7.90 -14.81 -29.13
N ASN A 233 7.40 -16.02 -28.90
CA ASN A 233 5.97 -16.27 -28.69
C ASN A 233 5.41 -15.56 -27.45
N TYR A 234 6.22 -15.37 -26.40
CA TYR A 234 5.79 -14.64 -25.20
C TYR A 234 5.49 -13.16 -25.51
N TYR A 235 6.25 -12.57 -26.44
CA TYR A 235 6.08 -11.18 -26.89
C TYR A 235 5.18 -11.07 -28.13
N ASN A 236 4.43 -12.12 -28.48
CA ASN A 236 3.60 -12.21 -29.70
C ASN A 236 4.39 -12.03 -31.02
N LEU A 237 5.68 -12.35 -31.02
CA LEU A 237 6.54 -12.23 -32.18
C LEU A 237 6.47 -13.51 -33.04
N GLN A 238 6.22 -13.37 -34.35
CA GLN A 238 6.02 -14.51 -35.26
C GLN A 238 7.33 -15.17 -35.74
N GLY A 239 8.47 -14.54 -35.50
CA GLY A 239 9.77 -15.03 -35.94
C GLY A 239 10.93 -14.21 -35.38
N VAL A 240 12.15 -14.73 -35.52
CA VAL A 240 13.36 -14.12 -34.92
C VAL A 240 14.33 -13.53 -35.95
N SER A 241 13.90 -13.38 -37.21
CA SER A 241 14.73 -12.71 -38.21
C SER A 241 14.82 -11.21 -37.94
N HIS A 242 15.86 -10.56 -38.45
CA HIS A 242 16.00 -9.10 -38.35
C HIS A 242 14.76 -8.35 -38.82
N ARG A 243 14.10 -8.84 -39.87
CA ARG A 243 12.85 -8.24 -40.37
C ARG A 243 11.72 -8.36 -39.35
N HIS A 244 11.48 -9.55 -38.79
CA HIS A 244 10.41 -9.72 -37.79
C HIS A 244 10.62 -8.84 -36.55
N LEU A 245 11.87 -8.76 -36.06
CA LEU A 245 12.23 -7.91 -34.92
C LEU A 245 12.02 -6.43 -35.22
N SER A 246 12.49 -5.98 -36.39
CA SER A 246 12.33 -4.59 -36.82
C SER A 246 10.86 -4.24 -36.98
N ASP A 247 10.09 -5.06 -37.70
CA ASP A 247 8.67 -4.82 -37.95
C ASP A 247 7.90 -4.74 -36.62
N HIS A 248 8.18 -5.63 -35.66
CA HIS A 248 7.54 -5.62 -34.35
C HIS A 248 7.91 -4.42 -33.48
N LEU A 249 9.19 -4.01 -33.48
CA LEU A 249 9.61 -2.82 -32.74
C LEU A 249 9.02 -1.55 -33.36
N SER A 250 9.00 -1.45 -34.68
CA SER A 250 8.35 -0.34 -35.38
C SER A 250 6.86 -0.27 -35.02
N GLU A 251 6.14 -1.39 -35.05
CA GLU A 251 4.73 -1.44 -34.65
C GLU A 251 4.53 -1.06 -33.17
N LEU A 252 5.37 -1.57 -32.27
CA LEU A 252 5.30 -1.27 -30.84
C LEU A 252 5.53 0.22 -30.57
N VAL A 253 6.54 0.81 -31.21
CA VAL A 253 6.85 2.24 -31.10
C VAL A 253 5.71 3.08 -31.66
N GLU A 254 5.22 2.76 -32.86
CA GLU A 254 4.15 3.52 -33.49
C GLU A 254 2.86 3.49 -32.66
N ASN A 255 2.46 2.32 -32.16
CA ASN A 255 1.30 2.20 -31.29
C ASN A 255 1.46 3.01 -29.99
N THR A 256 2.64 2.91 -29.34
CA THR A 256 2.90 3.62 -28.08
C THR A 256 2.89 5.14 -28.27
N LEU A 257 3.53 5.64 -29.32
CA LEU A 257 3.57 7.07 -29.63
C LEU A 257 2.20 7.58 -30.07
N SER A 258 1.45 6.82 -30.87
CA SER A 258 0.09 7.15 -31.27
C SER A 258 -0.85 7.25 -30.06
N ASP A 259 -0.73 6.35 -29.08
CA ASP A 259 -1.53 6.39 -27.86
C ASP A 259 -1.17 7.61 -26.99
N LEU A 260 0.13 7.93 -26.87
CA LEU A 260 0.62 9.09 -26.14
C LEU A 260 0.20 10.41 -26.81
N GLU A 261 0.23 10.48 -28.14
CA GLU A 261 -0.24 11.64 -28.90
C GLU A 261 -1.77 11.79 -28.79
N ALA A 262 -2.52 10.69 -28.88
CA ALA A 262 -3.98 10.69 -28.68
C ALA A 262 -4.36 11.17 -27.27
N SER A 263 -3.55 10.80 -26.26
CA SER A 263 -3.64 11.28 -24.88
C SER A 263 -3.11 12.70 -24.69
N LYS A 264 -2.65 13.34 -25.77
CA LYS A 264 -2.03 14.67 -25.82
C LYS A 264 -0.85 14.83 -24.87
N CYS A 265 -0.11 13.77 -24.58
CA CYS A 265 1.09 13.80 -23.74
C CYS A 265 2.34 14.22 -24.52
N ILE A 266 2.37 13.93 -25.82
CA ILE A 266 3.45 14.30 -26.74
C ILE A 266 2.86 14.95 -27.99
N GLY A 267 3.69 15.66 -28.76
CA GLY A 267 3.42 16.06 -30.13
C GLY A 267 4.35 15.35 -31.10
N ILE A 268 3.84 14.98 -32.28
CA ILE A 268 4.64 14.40 -33.37
C ILE A 268 4.69 15.42 -34.51
N GLU A 269 5.90 15.89 -34.83
CA GLU A 269 6.18 16.85 -35.90
C GLU A 269 6.83 16.14 -37.09
N ASP A 270 6.41 16.49 -38.31
CA ASP A 270 6.92 15.90 -39.57
C ASP A 270 6.94 14.35 -39.61
N ASP A 271 6.02 13.71 -38.87
CA ASP A 271 5.91 12.24 -38.70
C ASP A 271 7.16 11.55 -38.10
N MET A 272 8.09 12.33 -37.53
CA MET A 272 9.37 11.82 -37.05
C MET A 272 9.81 12.43 -35.72
N ASP A 273 9.74 13.74 -35.57
CA ASP A 273 10.26 14.45 -34.41
C ASP A 273 9.23 14.46 -33.29
N LEU A 274 9.70 14.31 -32.05
CA LEU A 274 8.87 14.17 -30.85
C LEU A 274 9.12 15.35 -29.92
N SER A 275 8.04 15.98 -29.46
CA SER A 275 8.12 17.06 -28.48
C SER A 275 7.22 16.77 -27.27
N PRO A 276 7.67 17.07 -26.05
CA PRO A 276 6.82 16.91 -24.87
C PRO A 276 5.71 17.97 -24.87
N SER A 277 4.48 17.55 -24.57
CA SER A 277 3.38 18.47 -24.32
C SER A 277 3.32 18.87 -22.84
N ASN A 278 2.49 19.87 -22.52
CA ASN A 278 2.22 20.23 -21.13
C ASN A 278 1.66 19.05 -20.30
N LEU A 279 0.80 18.20 -20.87
CA LEU A 279 0.28 17.04 -20.14
C LEU A 279 1.36 15.98 -19.92
N GLY A 280 2.23 15.74 -20.90
CA GLY A 280 3.37 14.83 -20.76
C GLY A 280 4.35 15.29 -19.69
N MET A 281 4.62 16.60 -19.64
CA MET A 281 5.44 17.23 -18.60
C MET A 281 4.84 17.02 -17.21
N ILE A 282 3.53 17.24 -17.04
CA ILE A 282 2.84 17.01 -15.76
C ILE A 282 2.89 15.53 -15.35
N ALA A 283 2.64 14.60 -16.28
CA ALA A 283 2.72 13.16 -16.03
C ALA A 283 4.11 12.74 -15.53
N SER A 284 5.16 13.19 -16.24
CA SER A 284 6.55 12.90 -15.90
C SER A 284 6.95 13.52 -14.56
N TYR A 285 6.61 14.80 -14.33
CA TYR A 285 7.02 15.55 -13.13
C TYR A 285 6.46 14.95 -11.83
N TYR A 286 5.19 14.54 -11.84
CA TYR A 286 4.54 13.96 -10.65
C TYR A 286 4.58 12.43 -10.59
N TYR A 287 5.22 11.79 -11.57
CA TYR A 287 5.29 10.34 -11.72
C TYR A 287 3.89 9.69 -11.71
N ILE A 288 3.02 10.18 -12.58
CA ILE A 288 1.61 9.76 -12.71
C ILE A 288 1.43 9.08 -14.07
N SER A 289 0.59 8.06 -14.12
CA SER A 289 0.32 7.35 -15.36
C SER A 289 -0.29 8.29 -16.42
N TYR A 290 0.13 8.14 -17.68
CA TYR A 290 -0.40 8.93 -18.80
C TYR A 290 -1.93 8.80 -18.92
N THR A 291 -2.47 7.60 -18.63
CA THR A 291 -3.93 7.33 -18.61
C THR A 291 -4.67 8.13 -17.54
N THR A 292 -4.03 8.38 -16.40
CA THR A 292 -4.57 9.24 -15.34
C THR A 292 -4.62 10.69 -15.80
N ILE A 293 -3.57 11.19 -16.45
CA ILE A 293 -3.54 12.56 -16.99
C ILE A 293 -4.54 12.73 -18.15
N GLU A 294 -4.68 11.72 -19.02
CA GLU A 294 -5.71 11.69 -20.06
C GLU A 294 -7.11 11.80 -19.43
N ARG A 295 -7.36 11.05 -18.36
CA ARG A 295 -8.62 11.11 -17.61
C ARG A 295 -8.86 12.49 -17.00
N PHE A 296 -7.83 13.11 -16.42
CA PHE A 296 -7.93 14.48 -15.92
C PHE A 296 -8.27 15.47 -17.03
N SER A 297 -7.56 15.41 -18.16
CA SER A 297 -7.79 16.30 -19.30
C SER A 297 -9.17 16.13 -19.94
N SER A 298 -9.74 14.93 -19.93
CA SER A 298 -11.04 14.64 -20.54
C SER A 298 -12.23 14.84 -19.59
N SER A 299 -12.04 14.63 -18.29
CA SER A 299 -13.12 14.63 -17.29
C SER A 299 -13.26 15.95 -16.54
N LEU A 300 -12.17 16.71 -16.35
CA LEU A 300 -12.23 18.01 -15.69
C LEU A 300 -12.79 19.05 -16.66
N THR A 301 -13.69 19.89 -16.15
CA THR A 301 -14.29 21.01 -16.89
C THR A 301 -14.38 22.22 -16.00
N ALA A 302 -14.51 23.43 -16.56
CA ALA A 302 -14.70 24.66 -15.78
C ALA A 302 -15.90 24.62 -14.78
N LYS A 303 -16.83 23.65 -14.93
CA LYS A 303 -18.02 23.49 -14.08
C LYS A 303 -17.89 22.36 -13.05
N THR A 304 -16.78 21.63 -13.03
CA THR A 304 -16.57 20.54 -12.07
C THR A 304 -16.65 21.09 -10.64
N LYS A 305 -17.33 20.35 -9.77
CA LYS A 305 -17.56 20.69 -8.36
C LYS A 305 -16.90 19.65 -7.45
N MET A 306 -16.92 19.89 -6.14
CA MET A 306 -16.31 19.03 -5.12
C MET A 306 -16.57 17.54 -5.33
N LYS A 307 -17.85 17.13 -5.46
CA LYS A 307 -18.22 15.73 -5.71
C LYS A 307 -17.51 15.14 -6.94
N GLY A 308 -17.59 15.84 -8.08
CA GLY A 308 -16.98 15.39 -9.33
C GLY A 308 -15.45 15.39 -9.28
N LEU A 309 -14.84 16.35 -8.57
CA LEU A 309 -13.38 16.39 -8.37
C LEU A 309 -12.90 15.15 -7.60
N LEU A 310 -13.60 14.79 -6.51
CA LEU A 310 -13.27 13.60 -5.72
C LEU A 310 -13.51 12.29 -6.49
N GLU A 311 -14.58 12.22 -7.29
CA GLU A 311 -14.84 11.07 -8.16
C GLU A 311 -13.75 10.90 -9.21
N ILE A 312 -13.30 11.99 -9.85
CA ILE A 312 -12.20 11.96 -10.82
C ILE A 312 -10.90 11.53 -10.13
N LEU A 313 -10.59 12.10 -8.95
CA LEU A 313 -9.42 11.73 -8.15
C LEU A 313 -9.42 10.25 -7.75
N ALA A 314 -10.56 9.70 -7.35
CA ALA A 314 -10.65 8.29 -6.95
C ALA A 314 -10.61 7.31 -8.14
N SER A 315 -10.87 7.81 -9.34
CA SER A 315 -10.93 7.02 -10.57
C SER A 315 -9.58 6.92 -11.31
N THR A 316 -8.48 7.34 -10.68
CA THR A 316 -7.15 7.32 -11.30
C THR A 316 -6.56 5.91 -11.35
N SER A 317 -5.68 5.66 -12.33
CA SER A 317 -5.06 4.35 -12.57
C SER A 317 -4.22 3.88 -11.37
N GLU A 318 -3.68 4.80 -10.58
CA GLU A 318 -2.93 4.53 -9.36
C GLU A 318 -3.77 3.74 -8.33
N TYR A 319 -5.08 4.00 -8.26
CA TYR A 319 -5.97 3.31 -7.33
C TYR A 319 -6.51 1.98 -7.86
N ALA A 320 -6.30 1.66 -9.14
CA ALA A 320 -6.66 0.34 -9.67
C ALA A 320 -5.90 -0.80 -8.96
N LEU A 321 -4.76 -0.49 -8.33
CA LEU A 321 -3.94 -1.42 -7.56
C LEU A 321 -4.36 -1.57 -6.09
N LEU A 322 -5.47 -0.98 -5.64
CA LEU A 322 -5.98 -1.22 -4.28
C LEU A 322 -6.52 -2.65 -4.11
N PRO A 323 -6.14 -3.37 -3.03
CA PRO A 323 -6.49 -4.77 -2.84
C PRO A 323 -7.94 -4.95 -2.41
N ILE A 324 -8.73 -5.66 -3.21
CA ILE A 324 -10.09 -6.06 -2.83
C ILE A 324 -10.02 -7.39 -2.08
N ARG A 325 -10.54 -7.43 -0.84
CA ARG A 325 -10.50 -8.64 0.00
C ARG A 325 -11.90 -9.20 0.27
N PRO A 326 -12.07 -10.54 0.29
CA PRO A 326 -13.36 -11.14 0.51
C PRO A 326 -13.84 -10.93 1.94
N GLY A 327 -15.11 -10.56 2.08
CA GLY A 327 -15.75 -10.25 3.36
C GLY A 327 -15.62 -8.79 3.80
N GLU A 328 -14.91 -7.94 3.05
CA GLU A 328 -14.85 -6.49 3.31
C GLU A 328 -16.01 -5.73 2.65
N GLU A 329 -16.77 -6.35 1.74
CA GLU A 329 -17.89 -5.73 1.01
C GLU A 329 -18.92 -5.06 1.92
N GLU A 330 -19.29 -5.69 3.04
CA GLU A 330 -20.28 -5.14 3.96
C GLU A 330 -19.71 -3.96 4.77
N LEU A 331 -18.40 -3.98 5.06
CA LEU A 331 -17.72 -2.85 5.70
C LEU A 331 -17.63 -1.66 4.74
N ILE A 332 -17.25 -1.90 3.48
CA ILE A 332 -17.20 -0.89 2.42
C ILE A 332 -18.61 -0.32 2.17
N ARG A 333 -19.63 -1.17 2.10
CA ARG A 333 -21.03 -0.73 1.95
C ARG A 333 -21.47 0.16 3.11
N ARG A 334 -21.09 -0.17 4.34
CA ARG A 334 -21.34 0.69 5.50
C ARG A 334 -20.61 2.01 5.38
N LEU A 335 -19.34 2.02 4.96
CA LEU A 335 -18.61 3.27 4.73
C LEU A 335 -19.36 4.13 3.71
N ILE A 336 -19.66 3.60 2.54
CA ILE A 336 -20.40 4.27 1.45
C ILE A 336 -21.68 4.93 1.96
N ASN A 337 -22.49 4.21 2.75
CA ASN A 337 -23.79 4.71 3.23
C ASN A 337 -23.68 5.87 4.23
N HIS A 338 -22.52 6.09 4.85
CA HIS A 338 -22.29 7.15 5.83
C HIS A 338 -21.46 8.32 5.29
N GLN A 339 -21.16 8.32 3.98
CA GLN A 339 -20.37 9.39 3.38
C GLN A 339 -21.22 10.61 2.99
N ARG A 340 -20.55 11.78 2.93
CA ARG A 340 -21.17 13.07 2.58
C ARG A 340 -21.73 13.07 1.16
N PHE A 341 -20.99 12.53 0.19
CA PHE A 341 -21.43 12.43 -1.19
C PHE A 341 -21.86 11.00 -1.50
N SER A 342 -23.09 10.88 -2.03
CA SER A 342 -23.66 9.59 -2.43
C SER A 342 -23.01 9.03 -3.68
N PHE A 343 -22.94 7.71 -3.71
CA PHE A 343 -22.38 6.93 -4.81
C PHE A 343 -23.49 6.50 -5.75
N GLU A 344 -23.23 6.55 -7.05
CA GLU A 344 -24.16 6.07 -8.08
C GLU A 344 -23.87 4.60 -8.37
N ASN A 345 -24.79 3.71 -8.02
CA ASN A 345 -24.68 2.25 -8.22
C ASN A 345 -23.31 1.64 -7.82
N PRO A 346 -22.85 1.85 -6.57
CA PRO A 346 -21.51 1.46 -6.15
C PRO A 346 -21.34 -0.06 -6.19
N LYS A 347 -20.28 -0.51 -6.86
CA LYS A 347 -19.79 -1.88 -6.77
C LYS A 347 -18.75 -1.95 -5.65
N CYS A 348 -19.03 -2.69 -4.58
CA CYS A 348 -18.12 -2.81 -3.43
C CYS A 348 -16.85 -3.64 -3.74
N THR A 349 -16.76 -4.21 -4.94
CA THR A 349 -15.60 -4.93 -5.47
C THR A 349 -14.77 -4.07 -6.43
N ASP A 350 -15.13 -2.79 -6.59
CA ASP A 350 -14.40 -1.86 -7.45
C ASP A 350 -13.41 -1.05 -6.60
N PRO A 351 -12.10 -1.10 -6.88
CA PRO A 351 -11.09 -0.39 -6.12
C PRO A 351 -11.26 1.13 -6.17
N HIS A 352 -11.83 1.69 -7.23
CA HIS A 352 -12.08 3.14 -7.31
C HIS A 352 -13.22 3.58 -6.38
N VAL A 353 -14.24 2.72 -6.22
CA VAL A 353 -15.34 2.95 -5.26
C VAL A 353 -14.79 2.90 -3.83
N GLU A 354 -13.91 1.94 -3.55
CA GLU A 354 -13.23 1.84 -2.26
C GLU A 354 -12.36 3.08 -1.99
N ALA A 355 -11.51 3.50 -2.94
CA ALA A 355 -10.68 4.69 -2.82
C ALA A 355 -11.51 5.95 -2.48
N ASN A 356 -12.62 6.15 -3.18
CA ASN A 356 -13.52 7.28 -2.92
C ASN A 356 -14.15 7.20 -1.52
N ALA A 357 -14.62 6.02 -1.11
CA ALA A 357 -15.19 5.82 0.23
C ALA A 357 -14.15 6.10 1.33
N LEU A 358 -12.91 5.65 1.14
CA LEU A 358 -11.81 5.86 2.08
C LEU A 358 -11.36 7.33 2.13
N LEU A 359 -11.35 8.06 1.01
CA LEU A 359 -11.09 9.50 0.96
C LEU A 359 -12.16 10.28 1.75
N GLN A 360 -13.45 9.99 1.52
CA GLN A 360 -14.52 10.67 2.23
C GLN A 360 -14.53 10.33 3.73
N ALA A 361 -14.21 9.09 4.09
CA ALA A 361 -14.04 8.68 5.47
C ALA A 361 -12.86 9.41 6.14
N HIS A 362 -11.78 9.66 5.40
CA HIS A 362 -10.62 10.43 5.85
C HIS A 362 -11.01 11.88 6.15
N PHE A 363 -11.72 12.56 5.26
CA PHE A 363 -12.20 13.93 5.52
C PHE A 363 -13.17 14.01 6.70
N SER A 364 -13.93 12.93 6.94
CA SER A 364 -14.89 12.85 8.03
C SER A 364 -14.27 12.43 9.37
N ARG A 365 -12.97 12.09 9.40
CA ARG A 365 -12.28 11.46 10.54
C ARG A 365 -13.02 10.24 11.08
N GLN A 366 -13.68 9.49 10.19
CA GLN A 366 -14.38 8.26 10.55
C GLN A 366 -13.33 7.18 10.82
N SER A 367 -13.45 6.49 11.96
CA SER A 367 -12.52 5.40 12.29
C SER A 367 -12.65 4.27 11.27
N VAL A 368 -11.59 4.04 10.50
CA VAL A 368 -11.43 2.89 9.62
C VAL A 368 -10.50 1.90 10.31
N GLY A 369 -10.92 0.65 10.45
CA GLY A 369 -10.17 -0.38 11.17
C GLY A 369 -9.57 -1.45 10.25
N GLY A 370 -8.60 -2.21 10.78
CA GLY A 370 -8.09 -3.41 10.12
C GLY A 370 -7.30 -3.10 8.84
N ASN A 371 -7.59 -3.82 7.76
CA ASN A 371 -6.85 -3.67 6.49
C ASN A 371 -7.19 -2.35 5.78
N LEU A 372 -8.46 -1.94 5.81
CA LEU A 372 -8.94 -0.71 5.18
C LEU A 372 -8.23 0.55 5.69
N ALA A 373 -7.70 0.53 6.93
CA ALA A 373 -6.91 1.64 7.46
C ALA A 373 -5.56 1.81 6.73
N LEU A 374 -4.96 0.70 6.30
CA LEU A 374 -3.74 0.73 5.51
C LEU A 374 -4.05 1.12 4.07
N ASP A 375 -5.15 0.61 3.52
CA ASP A 375 -5.59 1.01 2.18
C ASP A 375 -5.90 2.52 2.15
N GLN A 376 -6.53 3.07 3.19
CA GLN A 376 -6.75 4.51 3.35
C GLN A 376 -5.43 5.29 3.38
N ARG A 377 -4.40 4.76 4.05
CA ARG A 377 -3.07 5.39 4.08
C ARG A 377 -2.45 5.46 2.69
N GLU A 378 -2.48 4.36 1.93
CA GLU A 378 -1.97 4.33 0.55
C GLU A 378 -2.71 5.33 -0.36
N VAL A 379 -4.04 5.41 -0.20
CA VAL A 379 -4.88 6.38 -0.89
C VAL A 379 -4.46 7.81 -0.56
N VAL A 380 -4.32 8.15 0.72
CA VAL A 380 -3.95 9.51 1.15
C VAL A 380 -2.54 9.89 0.70
N ILE A 381 -1.56 8.97 0.73
CA ILE A 381 -0.19 9.22 0.27
C ILE A 381 -0.17 9.57 -1.22
N SER A 382 -0.89 8.81 -2.05
CA SER A 382 -0.95 9.06 -3.49
C SER A 382 -1.81 10.29 -3.84
N ALA A 383 -2.82 10.61 -3.05
CA ALA A 383 -3.71 11.75 -3.30
C ALA A 383 -2.97 13.09 -3.39
N SER A 384 -1.89 13.29 -2.61
CA SER A 384 -1.13 14.54 -2.60
C SER A 384 -0.57 14.88 -3.99
N ARG A 385 0.16 13.95 -4.62
CA ARG A 385 0.75 14.17 -5.95
C ARG A 385 -0.31 14.24 -7.04
N LEU A 386 -1.37 13.44 -6.93
CA LEU A 386 -2.49 13.45 -7.88
C LEU A 386 -3.22 14.80 -7.87
N LEU A 387 -3.47 15.38 -6.69
CA LEU A 387 -4.10 16.69 -6.58
C LEU A 387 -3.23 17.81 -7.11
N GLN A 388 -1.91 17.77 -6.90
CA GLN A 388 -0.98 18.73 -7.49
C GLN A 388 -1.01 18.67 -9.02
N ALA A 389 -1.00 17.47 -9.59
CA ALA A 389 -1.15 17.29 -11.03
C ALA A 389 -2.52 17.77 -11.54
N MET A 390 -3.60 17.53 -10.81
CA MET A 390 -4.91 18.08 -11.15
C MET A 390 -4.86 19.62 -11.18
N VAL A 391 -4.26 20.26 -10.16
CA VAL A 391 -4.11 21.73 -10.11
C VAL A 391 -3.39 22.24 -11.37
N ASP A 392 -2.31 21.58 -11.80
CA ASP A 392 -1.54 21.99 -12.97
C ASP A 392 -2.29 21.77 -14.29
N VAL A 393 -3.04 20.68 -14.43
CA VAL A 393 -3.93 20.46 -15.58
C VAL A 393 -5.02 21.53 -15.62
N ILE A 394 -5.63 21.85 -14.47
CA ILE A 394 -6.71 22.84 -14.36
C ILE A 394 -6.20 24.27 -14.65
N SER A 395 -5.04 24.63 -14.11
CA SER A 395 -4.43 25.94 -14.28
C SER A 395 -4.01 26.19 -15.73
N SER A 396 -3.50 25.16 -16.40
CA SER A 396 -3.17 25.19 -17.84
C SER A 396 -4.39 25.43 -18.72
N ASN A 397 -5.58 25.04 -18.27
CA ASN A 397 -6.85 25.32 -18.94
C ASN A 397 -7.50 26.65 -18.52
N GLY A 398 -6.91 27.40 -17.58
CA GLY A 398 -7.38 28.71 -17.14
C GLY A 398 -8.64 28.69 -16.26
N TRP A 399 -8.93 27.59 -15.56
CA TRP A 399 -10.15 27.46 -14.75
C TRP A 399 -9.90 27.81 -13.27
N LEU A 400 -9.86 29.11 -12.95
CA LEU A 400 -9.54 29.63 -11.61
C LEU A 400 -10.34 28.99 -10.47
N SER A 401 -11.68 28.97 -10.56
CA SER A 401 -12.52 28.45 -9.48
C SER A 401 -12.26 26.97 -9.18
N LEU A 402 -11.96 26.18 -10.21
CA LEU A 402 -11.65 24.76 -10.05
C LEU A 402 -10.22 24.55 -9.51
N ALA A 403 -9.28 25.42 -9.89
CA ALA A 403 -7.91 25.36 -9.38
C ALA A 403 -7.90 25.62 -7.86
N LEU A 404 -8.62 26.66 -7.41
CA LEU A 404 -8.79 26.96 -5.99
C LEU A 404 -9.45 25.79 -5.24
N LEU A 405 -10.50 25.20 -5.82
CA LEU A 405 -11.15 24.03 -5.24
C LEU A 405 -10.18 22.83 -5.10
N ALA A 406 -9.33 22.57 -6.10
CA ALA A 406 -8.34 21.49 -6.02
C ALA A 406 -7.26 21.77 -4.96
N MET A 407 -6.83 23.03 -4.82
CA MET A 407 -5.94 23.47 -3.74
C MET A 407 -6.58 23.29 -2.36
N GLU A 408 -7.87 23.63 -2.20
CA GLU A 408 -8.63 23.40 -0.98
C GLU A 408 -8.72 21.89 -0.66
N VAL A 409 -8.97 21.03 -1.65
CA VAL A 409 -8.97 19.58 -1.44
C VAL A 409 -7.59 19.06 -1.03
N SER A 410 -6.50 19.63 -1.56
CA SER A 410 -5.15 19.30 -1.11
C SER A 410 -4.95 19.60 0.39
N GLN A 411 -5.46 20.74 0.86
CA GLN A 411 -5.45 21.09 2.29
C GLN A 411 -6.37 20.15 3.10
N MET A 412 -7.54 19.79 2.58
CA MET A 412 -8.47 18.83 3.19
C MET A 412 -7.83 17.44 3.36
N VAL A 413 -7.08 16.96 2.37
CA VAL A 413 -6.33 15.69 2.46
C VAL A 413 -5.26 15.77 3.54
N THR A 414 -4.51 16.89 3.58
CA THR A 414 -3.45 17.09 4.57
C THR A 414 -4.00 17.15 6.01
N GLN A 415 -5.08 17.89 6.23
CA GLN A 415 -5.63 18.15 7.56
C GLN A 415 -6.72 17.14 7.99
N SER A 416 -7.18 16.28 7.08
CA SER A 416 -8.26 15.31 7.33
C SER A 416 -9.54 16.02 7.78
N LEU A 417 -10.03 16.98 6.98
CA LEU A 417 -11.21 17.81 7.26
C LEU A 417 -12.02 18.09 6.00
N TRP A 418 -13.30 18.41 6.16
CA TRP A 418 -14.11 18.98 5.09
C TRP A 418 -13.98 20.51 5.00
N GLU A 419 -14.27 21.07 3.83
CA GLU A 419 -14.24 22.53 3.55
C GLU A 419 -15.03 23.40 4.56
N ARG A 420 -16.08 22.85 5.19
CA ARG A 420 -16.99 23.58 6.11
C ARG A 420 -16.73 23.26 7.59
N ASP A 421 -15.76 22.41 7.87
CA ASP A 421 -15.39 22.10 9.24
C ASP A 421 -14.66 23.28 9.88
N SER A 422 -14.71 23.36 11.22
CA SER A 422 -14.00 24.41 11.96
C SER A 422 -12.49 24.30 11.73
N MET A 423 -11.82 25.42 11.45
CA MET A 423 -10.36 25.49 11.28
C MET A 423 -9.62 25.02 12.54
N LEU A 424 -10.24 25.19 13.72
CA LEU A 424 -9.68 24.77 15.00
C LEU A 424 -9.48 23.25 15.09
N LEU A 425 -10.18 22.45 14.28
CA LEU A 425 -10.00 21.00 14.25
C LEU A 425 -8.65 20.57 13.65
N GLN A 426 -7.89 21.49 13.05
CA GLN A 426 -6.49 21.24 12.66
C GLN A 426 -5.57 21.11 13.89
N LEU A 427 -5.95 21.72 15.02
CA LEU A 427 -5.15 21.68 16.24
C LEU A 427 -5.20 20.28 16.88
N PRO A 428 -4.07 19.79 17.41
CA PRO A 428 -4.06 18.55 18.20
C PRO A 428 -5.05 18.62 19.36
N HIS A 429 -5.67 17.48 19.69
CA HIS A 429 -6.58 17.33 20.83
C HIS A 429 -7.92 18.08 20.72
N PHE A 430 -8.19 18.79 19.63
CA PHE A 430 -9.48 19.46 19.41
C PHE A 430 -10.58 18.49 18.95
N THR A 431 -11.68 18.45 19.72
CA THR A 431 -12.92 17.76 19.32
C THR A 431 -13.93 18.73 18.72
N LYS A 432 -14.99 18.21 18.09
CA LYS A 432 -16.07 19.04 17.52
C LYS A 432 -16.77 19.86 18.60
N GLU A 433 -16.93 19.30 19.80
CA GLU A 433 -17.53 19.96 20.97
C GLU A 433 -16.65 21.11 21.46
N LEU A 434 -15.33 20.89 21.52
CA LEU A 434 -14.40 21.95 21.93
C LEU A 434 -14.34 23.08 20.90
N ALA A 435 -14.26 22.76 19.62
CA ALA A 435 -14.28 23.76 18.56
C ALA A 435 -15.56 24.60 18.63
N LYS A 436 -16.72 23.98 18.88
CA LYS A 436 -17.99 24.69 19.09
C LYS A 436 -17.95 25.58 20.32
N ARG A 437 -17.40 25.10 21.46
CA ARG A 437 -17.22 25.91 22.68
C ARG A 437 -16.37 27.14 22.43
N CYS A 438 -15.31 27.02 21.63
CA CYS A 438 -14.45 28.14 21.23
C CYS A 438 -15.21 29.15 20.35
N GLN A 439 -16.03 28.67 19.41
CA GLN A 439 -16.85 29.53 18.54
C GLN A 439 -17.95 30.27 19.32
N GLU A 440 -18.49 29.65 20.36
CA GLU A 440 -19.52 30.22 21.24
C GLU A 440 -18.93 30.93 22.47
N ASN A 441 -17.61 31.20 22.47
CA ASN A 441 -16.92 31.78 23.62
C ASN A 441 -17.48 33.18 23.96
N PRO A 442 -17.87 33.43 25.22
CA PRO A 442 -18.41 34.73 25.62
C PRO A 442 -17.38 35.86 25.44
N GLY A 443 -17.78 36.95 24.79
CA GLY A 443 -16.95 38.15 24.62
C GLY A 443 -16.19 38.22 23.29
N LYS A 444 -15.49 37.15 22.89
CA LYS A 444 -14.82 37.03 21.58
C LYS A 444 -14.97 35.60 21.06
N ASN A 445 -15.64 35.45 19.91
CA ASN A 445 -15.70 34.19 19.18
C ASN A 445 -14.30 33.82 18.70
N ILE A 446 -13.90 32.57 18.90
CA ILE A 446 -12.63 32.04 18.43
C ILE A 446 -12.93 31.15 17.22
N GLU A 447 -12.68 31.66 16.02
CA GLU A 447 -12.99 30.96 14.76
C GLU A 447 -11.73 30.49 14.04
N THR A 448 -10.62 31.22 14.21
CA THR A 448 -9.33 30.95 13.57
C THR A 448 -8.24 30.56 14.58
N ILE A 449 -7.14 30.01 14.06
CA ILE A 449 -5.96 29.70 14.88
C ILE A 449 -5.32 30.99 15.42
N PHE A 450 -5.37 32.09 14.66
CA PHE A 450 -4.86 33.39 15.11
C PHE A 450 -5.67 33.95 16.28
N ASP A 451 -7.00 33.82 16.26
CA ASP A 451 -7.85 34.22 17.38
C ASP A 451 -7.44 33.52 18.68
N LEU A 452 -7.12 32.22 18.60
CA LEU A 452 -6.68 31.43 19.75
C LEU A 452 -5.29 31.83 20.25
N VAL A 453 -4.38 32.18 19.34
CA VAL A 453 -3.02 32.64 19.67
C VAL A 453 -3.04 34.03 20.31
N GLU A 454 -3.97 34.90 19.91
CA GLU A 454 -4.15 36.23 20.51
C GLU A 454 -4.78 36.21 21.91
N MET A 455 -5.36 35.09 22.35
CA MET A 455 -5.95 34.99 23.69
C MET A 455 -4.87 35.09 24.78
N GLU A 456 -5.23 35.70 25.91
CA GLU A 456 -4.41 35.67 27.12
C GLU A 456 -4.27 34.24 27.66
N ASP A 457 -3.13 33.92 28.26
CA ASP A 457 -2.79 32.55 28.65
C ASP A 457 -3.78 31.96 29.68
N ASP A 458 -4.25 32.78 30.63
CA ASP A 458 -5.21 32.36 31.65
C ASP A 458 -6.59 32.05 31.04
N GLU A 459 -7.08 32.91 30.15
CA GLU A 459 -8.35 32.71 29.42
C GLU A 459 -8.27 31.48 28.52
N ARG A 460 -7.14 31.29 27.83
CA ARG A 460 -6.90 30.13 26.98
C ARG A 460 -6.90 28.84 27.80
N ARG A 461 -6.25 28.82 28.97
CA ARG A 461 -6.23 27.65 29.87
C ARG A 461 -7.62 27.31 30.38
N GLU A 462 -8.39 28.32 30.79
CA GLU A 462 -9.77 28.14 31.26
C GLU A 462 -10.68 27.63 30.14
N LEU A 463 -10.56 28.16 28.93
CA LEU A 463 -11.36 27.77 27.77
C LEU A 463 -11.01 26.37 27.27
N LEU A 464 -9.75 25.97 27.26
CA LEU A 464 -9.33 24.67 26.71
C LEU A 464 -9.47 23.53 27.71
N GLN A 465 -9.23 23.77 29.01
CA GLN A 465 -9.29 22.75 30.07
C GLN A 465 -8.43 21.52 29.77
N MET A 466 -7.24 21.75 29.22
CA MET A 466 -6.30 20.71 28.78
C MET A 466 -5.12 20.59 29.73
N SER A 467 -4.44 19.45 29.70
CA SER A 467 -3.16 19.27 30.40
C SER A 467 -2.04 20.10 29.78
N ASP A 468 -0.99 20.41 30.56
CA ASP A 468 0.16 21.17 30.05
C ASP A 468 0.84 20.48 28.85
N SER A 469 0.83 19.14 28.79
CA SER A 469 1.36 18.40 27.63
C SER A 469 0.55 18.66 26.36
N GLN A 470 -0.78 18.68 26.46
CA GLN A 470 -1.65 18.95 25.31
C GLN A 470 -1.55 20.40 24.85
N LEU A 471 -1.43 21.34 25.79
CA LEU A 471 -1.20 22.76 25.49
C LEU A 471 0.15 22.97 24.79
N LEU A 472 1.19 22.21 25.18
CA LEU A 472 2.49 22.24 24.51
C LEU A 472 2.40 21.74 23.06
N ASP A 473 1.64 20.69 22.79
CA ASP A 473 1.42 20.19 21.43
C ASP A 473 0.69 21.23 20.56
N ILE A 474 -0.32 21.91 21.12
CA ILE A 474 -1.03 23.01 20.47
C ILE A 474 -0.07 24.16 20.17
N ALA A 475 0.73 24.59 21.14
CA ALA A 475 1.70 25.67 20.96
C ALA A 475 2.73 25.34 19.86
N ARG A 476 3.20 24.09 19.81
CA ARG A 476 4.08 23.60 18.73
C ARG A 476 3.41 23.68 17.36
N PHE A 477 2.12 23.34 17.28
CA PHE A 477 1.35 23.48 16.03
C PHE A 477 1.23 24.95 15.63
N CYS A 478 0.78 25.83 16.54
CA CYS A 478 0.60 27.25 16.24
C CYS A 478 1.90 27.91 15.77
N ASN A 479 3.05 27.55 16.37
CA ASN A 479 4.37 28.04 15.94
C ASN A 479 4.77 27.59 14.53
N ARG A 480 4.25 26.47 14.04
CA ARG A 480 4.47 25.97 12.68
C ARG A 480 3.41 26.46 11.69
N PHE A 481 2.30 27.00 12.18
CA PHE A 481 1.23 27.49 11.33
C PHE A 481 1.73 28.70 10.53
N PRO A 482 1.53 28.75 9.21
CA PRO A 482 2.07 29.83 8.39
C PRO A 482 1.51 31.20 8.79
N ASN A 483 2.40 32.14 9.09
CA ASN A 483 2.10 33.56 9.21
C ASN A 483 2.88 34.30 8.13
N ILE A 484 2.21 34.69 7.05
CA ILE A 484 2.83 35.21 5.83
C ILE A 484 2.13 36.52 5.45
N ASP A 485 2.87 37.62 5.52
CA ASP A 485 2.45 38.91 4.98
C ASP A 485 2.88 39.02 3.51
N MET A 486 1.94 39.39 2.63
CA MET A 486 2.21 39.57 1.22
C MET A 486 2.09 41.04 0.82
N ALA A 487 3.08 41.53 0.07
CA ALA A 487 3.03 42.80 -0.63
C ALA A 487 3.15 42.53 -2.14
N TYR A 488 2.31 43.19 -2.93
CA TYR A 488 2.34 43.12 -4.40
C TYR A 488 2.33 44.55 -4.96
N GLU A 489 3.10 44.79 -6.03
CA GLU A 489 3.15 46.07 -6.75
C GLU A 489 2.32 46.03 -8.04
#